data_AF-A0A2V9L627-F1
#
_entry.id   AF-A0A2V9L627-F1
#
_cell.length_a   1.000
_cell.length_b   1.000
_cell.length_c   1.000
_cell.angle_alpha   90.00
_cell.angle_beta   90.00
_cell.angle_gamma   90.00
#
_symmetry.space_group_name_H-M   'P 1'
#
loop_
_entity.id
_entity.type
_entity.pdbx_description
1 polymer ?
#
loop_
_entity_poly.entity_id
_entity_poly.type
_entity_poly.pdbx_seq_one_letter_code
_entity_poly.pdbx_strand_id
1 'polypeptide(L)'
;MDDILRGVDLLSEKGLLYDGQCLGFGKGFVSVDLLHAAVMDQRIAGVVIEDGLLSYASIARTPIQRQVFDTMVPGVLGTYDLPDLVASLAPRRVQLVNMRSPVGNVLFLREVQSEYAYTHAAYSAIGSAGRLRLGRRREGESIAAAYPDLRQSHNEGERLSAIRWL
;
A
#
# COMPACT_ATOMS: atom_id res chain seq x y z
N MET A 1 -8.46 -5.57 11.00
CA MET A 1 -7.87 -6.56 10.06
C MET A 1 -8.69 -7.85 9.90
N ASP A 2 -9.27 -8.42 10.96
CA ASP A 2 -10.02 -9.69 10.89
C ASP A 2 -11.16 -9.70 9.86
N ASP A 3 -11.89 -8.58 9.72
CA ASP A 3 -12.95 -8.45 8.71
C ASP A 3 -12.43 -8.60 7.27
N ILE A 4 -11.23 -8.10 6.99
CA ILE A 4 -10.59 -8.25 5.68
C ILE A 4 -10.26 -9.73 5.44
N LEU A 5 -9.68 -10.40 6.44
CA LEU A 5 -9.32 -11.82 6.34
C LEU A 5 -10.56 -12.71 6.18
N ARG A 6 -11.64 -12.42 6.91
CA ARG A 6 -12.95 -13.08 6.73
C ARG A 6 -13.53 -12.84 5.33
N GLY A 7 -13.36 -11.64 4.78
CA GLY A 7 -13.72 -11.34 3.40
C GLY A 7 -12.93 -12.20 2.40
N VAL A 8 -11.62 -12.35 2.61
CA VAL A 8 -10.77 -13.23 1.78
C VAL A 8 -11.18 -14.70 1.92
N ASP A 9 -11.49 -15.16 3.13
CA ASP A 9 -12.04 -16.50 3.38
C ASP A 9 -13.31 -16.75 2.56
N LEU A 10 -14.28 -15.82 2.63
CA LEU A 10 -15.52 -15.90 1.88
C LEU A 10 -15.28 -15.93 0.36
N LEU A 11 -14.40 -15.07 -0.17
CA LEU A 11 -14.06 -15.06 -1.59
C LEU A 11 -13.41 -16.38 -2.02
N SER A 12 -12.56 -16.96 -1.17
CA SER A 12 -11.92 -18.25 -1.39
C SER A 12 -12.96 -19.37 -1.46
N GLU A 13 -13.87 -19.44 -0.48
CA GLU A 13 -14.93 -20.46 -0.42
C GLU A 13 -15.88 -20.38 -1.62
N LYS A 14 -16.13 -19.17 -2.14
CA LYS A 14 -16.96 -18.96 -3.33
C LYS A 14 -16.23 -19.18 -4.65
N GLY A 15 -14.92 -19.50 -4.63
CA GLY A 15 -14.12 -19.63 -5.84
C GLY A 15 -13.96 -18.32 -6.62
N LEU A 16 -14.04 -17.19 -5.92
CA LEU A 16 -13.98 -15.83 -6.52
C LEU A 16 -12.57 -15.24 -6.50
N LEU A 17 -11.60 -15.94 -5.91
CA LEU A 17 -10.19 -15.58 -6.01
C LEU A 17 -9.65 -15.98 -7.38
N TYR A 18 -8.80 -15.13 -7.96
CA TYR A 18 -8.14 -15.44 -9.21
C TYR A 18 -6.85 -16.20 -8.94
N ASP A 19 -6.73 -17.43 -9.44
CA ASP A 19 -5.63 -18.35 -9.15
C ASP A 19 -5.35 -18.48 -7.63
N GLY A 20 -6.43 -18.44 -6.83
CA GLY A 20 -6.35 -18.49 -5.37
C GLY A 20 -5.85 -17.21 -4.69
N GLN A 21 -5.72 -16.10 -5.43
CA GLN A 21 -5.21 -14.83 -4.93
C GLN A 21 -6.15 -13.65 -5.22
N CYS A 22 -5.93 -12.56 -4.50
CA CYS A 22 -6.56 -11.26 -4.72
C CYS A 22 -5.55 -10.11 -4.57
N LEU A 23 -5.99 -8.93 -5.01
CA LEU A 23 -5.30 -7.67 -4.79
C LEU A 23 -6.12 -6.84 -3.81
N GLY A 24 -5.45 -6.22 -2.85
CA GLY A 24 -6.07 -5.32 -1.90
C GLY A 24 -6.05 -3.88 -2.39
N PHE A 25 -7.15 -3.15 -2.20
CA PHE A 25 -7.20 -1.70 -2.34
C PHE A 25 -7.71 -1.10 -1.04
N GLY A 26 -6.87 -0.28 -0.40
CA GLY A 26 -7.17 0.41 0.85
C GLY A 26 -7.10 1.91 0.63
N LYS A 27 -8.09 2.64 1.16
CA LYS A 27 -8.11 4.09 1.12
C LYS A 27 -8.27 4.68 2.52
N GLY A 28 -7.51 5.73 2.82
CA GLY A 28 -7.63 6.43 4.10
C GLY A 28 -7.20 5.55 5.27
N PHE A 29 -8.00 5.54 6.34
CA PHE A 29 -7.71 4.83 7.59
C PHE A 29 -7.68 3.30 7.42
N VAL A 30 -8.55 2.73 6.57
CA VAL A 30 -8.60 1.27 6.29
C VAL A 30 -7.30 0.73 5.67
N SER A 31 -6.48 1.61 5.09
CA SER A 31 -5.17 1.26 4.54
C SER A 31 -4.26 0.58 5.55
N VAL A 32 -4.33 1.00 6.82
CA VAL A 32 -3.52 0.42 7.90
C VAL A 32 -3.96 -1.03 8.15
N ASP A 33 -5.25 -1.29 8.28
CA ASP A 33 -5.78 -2.65 8.42
C ASP A 33 -5.42 -3.55 7.23
N LEU A 34 -5.46 -3.01 6.01
CA LEU A 34 -5.11 -3.76 4.81
C LEU A 34 -3.62 -4.14 4.78
N LEU A 35 -2.72 -3.26 5.22
CA LEU A 35 -1.29 -3.60 5.34
C LEU A 35 -1.08 -4.77 6.31
N HIS A 36 -1.72 -4.74 7.48
CA HIS A 36 -1.64 -5.84 8.45
C HIS A 36 -2.22 -7.13 7.87
N ALA A 37 -3.41 -7.08 7.26
CA ALA A 37 -4.03 -8.23 6.62
C ALA A 37 -3.13 -8.84 5.53
N ALA A 38 -2.50 -7.99 4.70
CA ALA A 38 -1.57 -8.45 3.67
C ALA A 38 -0.34 -9.13 4.29
N VAL A 39 0.21 -8.63 5.39
CA VAL A 39 1.32 -9.31 6.08
C VAL A 39 0.90 -10.70 6.58
N MET A 40 -0.32 -10.83 7.10
CA MET A 40 -0.83 -12.08 7.69
C MET A 40 -1.27 -13.13 6.66
N ASP A 41 -1.75 -12.73 5.49
CA ASP A 41 -2.35 -13.64 4.50
C ASP A 41 -1.70 -13.52 3.12
N GLN A 42 -1.13 -14.65 2.65
CA GLN A 42 -0.43 -14.72 1.37
C GLN A 42 -1.35 -14.72 0.16
N ARG A 43 -2.66 -14.93 0.34
CA ARG A 43 -3.66 -14.80 -0.74
C ARG A 43 -3.79 -13.35 -1.21
N ILE A 44 -3.46 -12.38 -0.36
CA ILE A 44 -3.34 -10.97 -0.75
C ILE A 44 -1.97 -10.79 -1.43
N ALA A 45 -1.96 -10.93 -2.76
CA ALA A 45 -0.74 -10.96 -3.57
C ALA A 45 -0.09 -9.58 -3.79
N GLY A 46 -0.82 -8.52 -3.47
CA GLY A 46 -0.34 -7.15 -3.54
C GLY A 46 -1.40 -6.15 -3.06
N VAL A 47 -0.96 -4.94 -2.72
CA VAL A 47 -1.84 -3.89 -2.20
C VAL A 47 -1.60 -2.55 -2.85
N VAL A 48 -2.67 -1.79 -2.98
CA VAL A 48 -2.65 -0.35 -3.25
C VAL A 48 -3.16 0.36 -2.00
N ILE A 49 -2.37 1.31 -1.54
CA ILE A 49 -2.67 2.17 -0.41
C ILE A 49 -2.83 3.59 -0.95
N GLU A 50 -4.05 4.11 -0.92
CA GLU A 50 -4.36 5.48 -1.33
C GLU A 50 -4.76 6.34 -0.14
N ASP A 51 -4.27 7.58 -0.08
CA ASP A 51 -4.60 8.51 1.01
C ASP A 51 -4.34 7.92 2.42
N GLY A 52 -3.45 6.91 2.52
CA GLY A 52 -3.09 6.24 3.78
C GLY A 52 -2.12 7.07 4.62
N LEU A 53 -2.04 6.75 5.91
CA LEU A 53 -1.07 7.34 6.83
C LEU A 53 0.36 7.01 6.42
N LEU A 54 1.25 8.01 6.47
CA LEU A 54 2.67 7.85 6.13
C LEU A 54 3.38 6.77 6.98
N SER A 55 3.34 6.94 8.31
CA SER A 55 3.97 6.09 9.31
C SER A 55 3.38 6.35 10.70
N TYR A 56 3.43 5.39 11.61
CA TYR A 56 3.14 5.59 13.02
C TYR A 56 4.14 6.54 13.67
N ALA A 57 5.42 6.53 13.30
CA ALA A 57 6.38 7.44 13.90
C ALA A 57 6.08 8.90 13.50
N SER A 58 5.48 9.15 12.33
CA SER A 58 5.03 10.49 11.96
C SER A 58 3.95 11.03 12.91
N ILE A 59 3.05 10.18 13.44
CA ILE A 59 2.06 10.55 14.46
C ILE A 59 2.78 11.03 15.71
N ALA A 60 3.72 10.25 16.24
CA ALA A 60 4.46 10.60 17.45
C ALA A 60 5.26 11.92 17.31
N ARG A 61 5.70 12.26 16.09
CA ARG A 61 6.40 13.51 15.78
C ARG A 61 5.46 14.71 15.55
N THR A 62 4.15 14.50 15.50
CA THR A 62 3.18 15.54 15.14
C THR A 62 2.29 15.91 16.33
N PRO A 63 2.42 17.11 16.93
CA PRO A 63 1.70 17.47 18.15
C PRO A 63 0.17 17.51 18.03
N ILE A 64 -0.34 17.93 16.86
CA ILE A 64 -1.77 18.00 16.57
C ILE A 64 -2.04 17.12 15.36
N GLN A 65 -2.96 16.18 15.53
CA GLN A 65 -3.27 15.14 14.56
C GLN A 65 -4.78 15.05 14.35
N ARG A 66 -5.19 14.55 13.19
CA ARG A 66 -6.61 14.42 12.83
C ARG A 66 -6.94 12.96 12.57
N GLN A 67 -7.94 12.45 13.29
CA GLN A 67 -8.55 11.13 13.04
C GLN A 67 -7.55 9.96 13.03
N VAL A 68 -6.47 10.05 13.82
CA VAL A 68 -5.48 8.95 13.90
C VAL A 68 -5.91 7.84 14.86
N PHE A 69 -6.88 8.11 15.73
CA PHE A 69 -7.29 7.17 16.77
C PHE A 69 -7.91 5.90 16.18
N ASP A 70 -8.50 6.01 14.99
CA ASP A 70 -9.12 4.88 14.28
C ASP A 70 -8.08 3.89 13.73
N THR A 71 -6.79 4.26 13.67
CA THR A 71 -5.72 3.41 13.13
C THR A 71 -4.59 3.10 14.12
N MET A 72 -4.66 3.67 15.33
CA MET A 72 -3.59 3.59 16.32
C MET A 72 -3.64 2.27 17.07
N VAL A 73 -2.51 1.54 17.08
CA VAL A 73 -2.31 0.35 17.91
C VAL A 73 -1.43 0.73 19.11
N PRO A 74 -1.91 0.59 20.36
CA PRO A 74 -1.11 0.93 21.54
C PRO A 74 0.23 0.20 21.59
N GLY A 75 1.31 0.93 21.85
CA GLY A 75 2.67 0.38 21.96
C GLY A 75 3.32 -0.08 20.65
N VAL A 76 2.66 0.12 19.50
CA VAL A 76 3.11 -0.43 18.21
C VAL A 76 4.52 -0.02 17.80
N LEU A 77 4.91 1.24 18.08
CA LEU A 77 6.24 1.76 17.77
C LEU A 77 7.38 1.10 18.58
N GLY A 78 7.05 0.33 19.62
CA GLY A 78 8.02 -0.53 20.29
C GLY A 78 8.34 -1.82 19.52
N THR A 79 7.56 -2.12 18.47
CA THR A 79 7.64 -3.37 17.70
C THR A 79 7.90 -3.12 16.22
N TYR A 80 7.17 -2.21 15.58
CA TYR A 80 7.31 -1.88 14.15
C TYR A 80 6.65 -0.54 13.79
N ASP A 81 6.94 -0.07 12.57
CA ASP A 81 6.24 1.00 11.88
C ASP A 81 5.63 0.52 10.54
N LEU A 82 4.76 1.32 9.90
CA LEU A 82 4.13 0.99 8.61
C LEU A 82 5.16 0.75 7.48
N PRO A 83 6.27 1.52 7.36
CA PRO A 83 7.33 1.20 6.40
C PRO A 83 7.95 -0.19 6.60
N ASP A 84 7.98 -0.71 7.84
CA ASP A 84 8.47 -2.06 8.15
C ASP A 84 7.49 -3.12 7.65
N LEU A 85 6.18 -2.90 7.83
CA LEU A 85 5.16 -3.77 7.25
C LEU A 85 5.32 -3.83 5.74
N VAL A 86 5.45 -2.69 5.06
CA VAL A 86 5.66 -2.66 3.61
C VAL A 86 6.96 -3.38 3.22
N ALA A 87 8.04 -3.21 3.97
CA ALA A 87 9.31 -3.90 3.70
C ALA A 87 9.15 -5.43 3.80
N SER A 88 8.39 -5.91 4.79
CA SER A 88 8.10 -7.34 4.97
C SER A 88 7.24 -7.94 3.85
N LEU A 89 6.55 -7.12 3.06
CA LEU A 89 5.77 -7.59 1.93
C LEU A 89 6.63 -7.95 0.72
N ALA A 90 7.90 -7.53 0.66
CA ALA A 90 8.77 -7.83 -0.47
C ALA A 90 8.89 -9.38 -0.69
N PRO A 91 8.74 -9.90 -1.93
CA PRO A 91 8.68 -9.19 -3.20
C PRO A 91 7.24 -8.90 -3.70
N ARG A 92 6.19 -8.94 -2.87
CA ARG A 92 4.82 -8.64 -3.29
C ARG A 92 4.67 -7.18 -3.73
N ARG A 93 3.73 -6.92 -4.64
CA ARG A 93 3.53 -5.58 -5.21
C ARG A 93 2.87 -4.66 -4.17
N VAL A 94 3.46 -3.49 -3.94
CA VAL A 94 2.89 -2.43 -3.09
C VAL A 94 2.92 -1.11 -3.84
N GLN A 95 1.78 -0.43 -3.89
CA GLN A 95 1.70 0.93 -4.42
C GLN A 95 1.21 1.88 -3.32
N LEU A 96 1.95 2.96 -3.08
CA LEU A 96 1.60 4.01 -2.13
C LEU A 96 1.28 5.29 -2.90
N VAL A 97 0.05 5.77 -2.78
CA VAL A 97 -0.47 6.87 -3.61
C VAL A 97 -1.10 7.94 -2.73
N ASN A 98 -0.72 9.20 -2.96
CA ASN A 98 -1.25 10.35 -2.23
C ASN A 98 -1.17 10.21 -0.70
N MET A 99 -0.07 9.63 -0.20
CA MET A 99 0.15 9.41 1.24
C MET A 99 -0.09 10.68 2.06
N ARG A 100 -0.65 10.50 3.25
CA ARG A 100 -1.12 11.57 4.13
C ARG A 100 -0.23 11.72 5.35
N SER A 101 0.02 12.97 5.74
CA SER A 101 0.58 13.28 7.05
C SER A 101 -0.47 13.06 8.16
N PRO A 102 -0.08 13.02 9.45
CA PRO A 102 -1.03 12.88 10.57
C PRO A 102 -2.06 14.01 10.68
N VAL A 103 -1.86 15.15 10.02
CA VAL A 103 -2.83 16.25 9.93
C VAL A 103 -3.78 16.14 8.73
N GLY A 104 -3.60 15.13 7.87
CA GLY A 104 -4.45 14.84 6.70
C GLY A 104 -4.00 15.50 5.39
N ASN A 105 -2.84 16.17 5.37
CA ASN A 105 -2.31 16.78 4.15
C ASN A 105 -1.71 15.73 3.22
N VAL A 106 -1.91 15.87 1.90
CA VAL A 106 -1.17 15.09 0.91
C VAL A 106 0.31 15.47 0.99
N LEU A 107 1.17 14.47 1.12
CA LEU A 107 2.62 14.65 1.17
C LEU A 107 3.20 14.80 -0.24
N PHE A 108 4.33 15.50 -0.34
CA PHE A 108 5.16 15.50 -1.53
C PHE A 108 5.84 14.14 -1.71
N LEU A 109 6.07 13.73 -2.95
CA LEU A 109 6.68 12.43 -3.27
C LEU A 109 8.06 12.27 -2.59
N ARG A 110 8.85 13.33 -2.51
CA ARG A 110 10.16 13.33 -1.83
C ARG A 110 10.06 12.98 -0.34
N GLU A 111 8.98 13.37 0.33
CA GLU A 111 8.78 13.11 1.75
C GLU A 111 8.46 11.63 1.95
N VAL A 112 7.61 11.07 1.07
CA VAL A 112 7.32 9.63 1.06
C VAL A 112 8.57 8.82 0.72
N GLN A 113 9.34 9.23 -0.28
CA GLN A 113 10.61 8.58 -0.65
C GLN A 113 11.62 8.59 0.50
N SER A 114 11.71 9.71 1.23
CA SER A 114 12.58 9.82 2.39
C SER A 114 12.18 8.86 3.51
N GLU A 115 10.88 8.79 3.85
CA GLU A 115 10.39 7.90 4.91
C GLU A 115 10.52 6.42 4.51
N TYR A 116 10.28 6.09 3.24
CA TYR A 116 10.32 4.71 2.71
C TYR A 116 11.69 4.31 2.11
N ALA A 117 12.76 5.06 2.39
CA ALA A 117 14.09 4.79 1.84
C ALA A 117 14.61 3.39 2.23
N TYR A 118 14.40 2.98 3.49
CA TYR A 118 14.74 1.64 3.97
C TYR A 118 13.91 0.56 3.28
N THR A 119 12.59 0.77 3.14
CA THR A 119 11.68 -0.13 2.43
C THR A 119 12.12 -0.33 0.97
N HIS A 120 12.50 0.75 0.29
CA HIS A 120 13.01 0.67 -1.07
C HIS A 120 14.31 -0.16 -1.14
N ALA A 121 15.21 0.00 -0.18
CA ALA A 121 16.43 -0.81 -0.08
C ALA A 121 16.12 -2.30 0.14
N ALA A 122 15.13 -2.64 0.98
CA ALA A 122 14.68 -4.02 1.20
C ALA A 122 14.16 -4.67 -0.11
N TYR A 123 13.31 -3.97 -0.86
CA TYR A 123 12.84 -4.44 -2.17
C TYR A 123 13.99 -4.59 -3.18
N SER A 124 14.94 -3.66 -3.18
CA SER A 124 16.10 -3.65 -4.08
C SER A 124 17.06 -4.81 -3.80
N ALA A 125 17.28 -5.13 -2.52
CA ALA A 125 18.19 -6.20 -2.09
C ALA A 125 17.80 -7.58 -2.65
N ILE A 126 16.52 -7.80 -2.91
CA ILE A 126 15.99 -9.05 -3.49
C ILE A 126 15.63 -8.93 -4.98
N GLY A 127 16.12 -7.89 -5.67
CA GLY A 127 15.90 -7.68 -7.10
C GLY A 127 14.47 -7.31 -7.49
N SER A 128 13.68 -6.77 -6.55
CA SER A 128 12.25 -6.49 -6.75
C SER A 128 11.87 -5.01 -6.67
N ALA A 129 12.84 -4.09 -6.77
CA ALA A 129 12.64 -2.64 -6.63
C ALA A 129 11.39 -2.10 -7.37
N GLY A 130 11.16 -2.53 -8.62
CA GLY A 130 10.01 -2.10 -9.42
C GLY A 130 8.63 -2.56 -8.92
N ARG A 131 8.56 -3.38 -7.86
CA ARG A 131 7.33 -3.83 -7.21
C ARG A 131 6.90 -2.95 -6.06
N LEU A 132 7.75 -2.06 -5.55
CA LEU A 132 7.38 -0.94 -4.71
C LEU A 132 7.21 0.31 -5.57
N ARG A 133 6.02 0.90 -5.59
CA ARG A 133 5.75 2.14 -6.34
C ARG A 133 5.24 3.22 -5.41
N LEU A 134 5.82 4.40 -5.53
CA LEU A 134 5.42 5.60 -4.80
C LEU A 134 4.90 6.61 -5.84
N GLY A 135 3.72 7.17 -5.64
CA GLY A 135 3.09 8.00 -6.64
C GLY A 135 2.06 8.98 -6.13
N ARG A 136 1.49 9.74 -7.06
CA ARG A 136 0.36 10.64 -6.84
C ARG A 136 -0.68 10.42 -7.92
N ARG A 137 -1.95 10.39 -7.52
CA ARG A 137 -3.09 10.35 -8.43
C ARG A 137 -3.72 11.73 -8.51
N ARG A 138 -4.03 12.20 -9.72
CA ARG A 138 -4.70 13.50 -9.89
C ARG A 138 -6.18 13.38 -9.55
N GLU A 139 -6.76 14.47 -9.06
CA GLU A 139 -8.20 14.56 -8.88
C GLU A 139 -8.89 14.42 -10.25
N GLY A 140 -9.86 13.50 -10.35
CA GLY A 140 -10.55 13.16 -11.61
C GLY A 140 -9.93 12.01 -12.43
N GLU A 141 -8.75 11.53 -12.09
CA GLU A 141 -8.14 10.35 -12.74
C GLU A 141 -8.83 9.06 -12.27
N SER A 142 -9.21 8.18 -13.18
CA SER A 142 -9.90 6.93 -12.80
C SER A 142 -8.96 5.99 -12.03
N ILE A 143 -9.53 5.15 -11.15
CA ILE A 143 -8.78 4.11 -10.42
C ILE A 143 -8.02 3.22 -11.43
N ALA A 144 -8.67 2.79 -12.51
CA ALA A 144 -8.03 1.97 -13.53
C ALA A 144 -6.86 2.67 -14.25
N ALA A 145 -6.95 3.99 -14.48
CA ALA A 145 -5.87 4.76 -15.09
C ALA A 145 -4.71 4.99 -14.12
N ALA A 146 -5.01 5.19 -12.83
CA ALA A 146 -4.03 5.51 -11.79
C ALA A 146 -3.23 4.28 -11.31
N TYR A 147 -3.79 3.09 -11.45
CA TYR A 147 -3.19 1.83 -11.00
C TYR A 147 -2.97 0.91 -12.20
N PRO A 148 -1.94 1.17 -13.04
CA PRO A 148 -1.65 0.29 -14.17
C PRO A 148 -1.34 -1.11 -13.64
N ASP A 149 -2.13 -2.08 -14.08
CA ASP A 149 -1.92 -3.52 -14.01
C ASP A 149 -1.00 -3.96 -12.87
N LEU A 150 -1.55 -3.95 -11.65
CA LEU A 150 -1.03 -4.78 -10.55
C LEU A 150 -0.89 -6.25 -10.99
N ARG A 151 -1.64 -6.64 -12.01
CA ARG A 151 -1.57 -7.90 -12.70
C ARG A 151 -1.00 -7.67 -14.08
N GLN A 152 0.24 -8.10 -14.35
CA GLN A 152 0.60 -8.32 -15.76
C GLN A 152 -0.34 -9.40 -16.27
N SER A 153 -1.22 -9.03 -17.20
CA SER A 153 -1.93 -10.01 -17.99
C SER A 153 -0.89 -10.84 -18.74
N HIS A 154 -1.10 -12.14 -18.77
CA HIS A 154 -0.43 -13.04 -19.70
C HIS A 154 -0.96 -12.75 -21.11
N ASN A 155 -0.64 -11.58 -21.65
CA ASN A 155 -0.91 -11.20 -23.03
C ASN A 155 0.11 -10.13 -23.45
N GLU A 156 1.16 -10.61 -24.12
CA GLU A 156 1.87 -9.80 -25.10
C GLU A 156 0.88 -9.39 -26.19
N GLY A 157 0.65 -8.09 -26.34
CA GLY A 157 -0.17 -7.58 -27.44
C GLY A 157 -0.91 -6.31 -27.07
N GLU A 158 -0.38 -5.21 -27.59
CA GLU A 158 -1.06 -3.94 -27.84
C GLU A 158 -0.96 -2.83 -26.78
N ARG A 159 -0.32 -1.75 -27.29
CA ARG A 159 -0.44 -0.33 -26.96
C ARG A 159 0.37 0.19 -25.78
N LEU A 160 1.66 0.36 -26.09
CA LEU A 160 2.45 1.51 -25.67
C LEU A 160 1.77 2.83 -26.10
N SER A 161 1.26 3.62 -25.15
CA SER A 161 1.24 5.08 -25.31
C SER A 161 1.06 5.81 -23.97
N ALA A 162 2.08 6.60 -23.64
CA ALA A 162 2.06 7.84 -22.86
C ALA A 162 1.77 7.78 -21.35
N ILE A 163 2.78 7.37 -20.57
CA ILE A 163 2.98 7.91 -19.21
C ILE A 163 4.42 8.38 -19.12
N ARG A 164 4.61 9.64 -18.70
CA ARG A 164 5.93 10.25 -18.51
C ARG A 164 6.41 9.88 -17.10
N TRP A 165 7.38 8.98 -17.04
CA TRP A 165 8.13 8.64 -15.84
C TRP A 165 9.33 9.60 -15.73
N LEU A 166 9.56 10.16 -14.54
CA LEU A 166 10.77 10.87 -14.17
C LEU A 166 11.30 10.26 -12.87
#